data_AF-A0A0M4GDQ3-F1
#
_entry.id   AF-A0A0M4GDQ3-F1
#
_cell.length_a   1.000
_cell.length_b   1.000
_cell.length_c   1.000
_cell.angle_alpha   90.00
_cell.angle_beta   90.00
_cell.angle_gamma   90.00
#
_symmetry.space_group_name_H-M   'P 1'
#
loop_
_entity.id
_entity.type
_entity.pdbx_description
1 polymer ?
#
loop_
_entity_poly.entity_id
_entity_poly.type
_entity_poly.pdbx_seq_one_letter_code
_entity_poly.pdbx_strand_id
1 'polypeptide(L)'
;MTSTDQSWVMRAACAEVEPDQLFGKGAEQRDARTLCFTCPVRMECLAEALDSESSFGVWGGLTERERRALLRRFPEVTDWGAWLRREDDELVAEIHARRAPRILARVR
;
A
#
# COMPACT_ATOMS: atom_id res chain seq x y z
N MET A 1 -21.25 -12.83 9.22
CA MET A 1 -21.51 -11.63 8.39
C MET A 1 -20.75 -10.46 9.01
N THR A 2 -19.44 -10.38 8.80
CA THR A 2 -18.64 -9.20 9.18
C THR A 2 -18.79 -8.21 8.03
N SER A 3 -19.61 -7.17 8.24
CA SER A 3 -19.68 -6.05 7.30
C SER A 3 -18.31 -5.38 7.30
N THR A 4 -17.49 -5.68 6.31
CA THR A 4 -16.24 -4.96 6.02
C THR A 4 -16.64 -3.53 5.74
N ASP A 5 -16.46 -2.64 6.72
CA ASP A 5 -16.71 -1.21 6.56
C ASP A 5 -15.64 -0.62 5.62
N GLN A 6 -15.87 -0.79 4.32
CA GLN A 6 -15.03 -0.26 3.24
C GLN A 6 -15.32 1.23 2.98
N SER A 7 -15.96 1.94 3.92
CA SER A 7 -16.20 3.39 3.80
C SER A 7 -14.91 4.19 3.61
N TRP A 8 -13.76 3.65 4.02
CA TRP A 8 -12.46 4.24 3.75
C TRP A 8 -12.15 4.36 2.25
N VAL A 9 -12.61 3.42 1.41
CA VAL A 9 -12.37 3.43 -0.04
C VAL A 9 -12.95 4.70 -0.68
N MET A 10 -14.09 5.17 -0.17
CA MET A 10 -14.74 6.41 -0.64
C MET A 10 -13.92 7.67 -0.36
N ARG A 11 -12.92 7.59 0.53
CA ARG A 11 -12.00 8.70 0.86
C ARG A 11 -10.66 8.58 0.11
N ALA A 12 -10.51 7.61 -0.79
CA ALA A 12 -9.27 7.42 -1.53
C ALA A 12 -9.10 8.51 -2.60
N ALA A 13 -7.99 9.24 -2.54
CA ALA A 13 -7.68 10.30 -3.52
C ALA A 13 -7.60 9.79 -4.97
N CYS A 14 -7.28 8.51 -5.16
CA CYS A 14 -7.27 7.87 -6.48
C CYS A 14 -8.67 7.59 -7.05
N ALA A 15 -9.75 7.71 -6.26
CA ALA A 15 -11.10 7.60 -6.79
C ALA A 15 -11.51 8.83 -7.62
N GLU A 16 -10.78 9.94 -7.51
CA GLU A 16 -11.05 11.20 -8.22
C GLU A 16 -10.31 11.32 -9.56
N VAL A 17 -9.47 10.34 -9.91
CA VAL A 17 -8.71 10.33 -11.18
C VAL A 17 -9.26 9.29 -12.15
N GLU A 18 -9.09 9.56 -13.44
CA GLU A 18 -9.56 8.66 -14.50
C GLU A 18 -8.90 7.28 -14.40
N PRO A 19 -9.65 6.16 -14.56
CA PRO A 19 -9.13 4.81 -14.42
C PRO A 19 -7.87 4.53 -15.25
N ASP A 20 -7.80 5.05 -16.47
CA ASP A 20 -6.66 4.86 -17.38
C ASP A 20 -5.34 5.42 -16.80
N GLN A 21 -5.42 6.42 -15.91
CA GLN A 21 -4.24 6.98 -15.23
C GLN A 21 -3.71 6.07 -14.11
N LEU A 22 -4.51 5.11 -13.63
CA LEU A 22 -4.16 4.21 -12.54
C LEU A 22 -3.60 2.87 -13.01
N PHE A 23 -4.00 2.41 -14.21
CA PHE A 23 -3.62 1.10 -14.76
C PHE A 23 -2.47 1.15 -15.76
N GLY A 24 -1.84 2.31 -15.92
CA GLY A 24 -0.73 2.50 -16.82
C GLY A 24 0.51 1.65 -16.49
N LYS A 25 1.46 1.59 -17.43
CA LYS A 25 2.71 0.80 -17.29
C LYS A 25 3.91 1.73 -17.14
N GLY A 26 4.87 1.35 -16.29
CA GLY A 26 6.14 2.07 -16.19
C GLY A 26 6.02 3.47 -15.60
N ALA A 27 6.04 4.51 -16.42
CA ALA A 27 5.99 5.91 -15.97
C ALA A 27 4.67 6.27 -15.29
N GLU A 28 3.56 5.78 -15.83
CA GLU A 28 2.21 6.03 -15.31
C GLU A 28 2.00 5.42 -13.90
N GLN A 29 2.68 4.30 -13.58
CA GLN A 29 2.69 3.76 -12.21
C GLN A 29 3.44 4.65 -11.21
N ARG A 30 4.44 5.43 -11.66
CA ARG A 30 5.14 6.39 -10.80
C ARG A 30 4.26 7.58 -10.45
N ASP A 31 3.42 8.00 -11.38
CA ASP A 31 2.47 9.10 -11.18
C ASP A 31 1.35 8.64 -10.23
N ALA A 32 0.79 7.45 -10.45
CA ALA A 32 -0.17 6.84 -9.52
C ALA A 32 0.41 6.65 -8.10
N ARG A 33 1.69 6.29 -7.99
CA ARG A 33 2.38 6.19 -6.69
C ARG A 33 2.46 7.53 -5.97
N THR A 34 2.67 8.62 -6.70
CA THR A 34 2.80 9.96 -6.11
C THR A 34 1.49 10.39 -5.46
N LEU A 35 0.35 10.09 -6.11
CA LEU A 35 -0.99 10.32 -5.57
C LEU A 35 -1.23 9.60 -4.23
N CYS A 36 -0.65 8.41 -4.04
CA CYS A 36 -0.77 7.70 -2.78
C CYS A 36 -0.20 8.52 -1.60
N PHE A 37 0.84 9.33 -1.78
CA PHE A 37 1.49 10.04 -0.67
C PHE A 37 0.69 11.22 -0.12
N THR A 38 -0.33 11.68 -0.85
CA THR A 38 -1.32 12.67 -0.39
C THR A 38 -2.65 12.03 0.03
N CYS A 39 -2.84 10.73 -0.22
CA CYS A 39 -4.08 10.01 0.07
C CYS A 39 -4.27 9.81 1.60
N PRO A 40 -5.44 10.17 2.17
CA PRO A 40 -5.67 10.07 3.61
C PRO A 40 -5.85 8.62 4.11
N VAL A 41 -6.17 7.68 3.21
CA VAL A 41 -6.45 6.27 3.54
C VAL A 41 -5.33 5.34 3.07
N ARG A 42 -4.10 5.87 2.97
CA ARG A 42 -2.95 5.15 2.38
C ARG A 42 -2.64 3.85 3.12
N MET A 43 -2.77 3.84 4.45
CA MET A 43 -2.40 2.69 5.27
C MET A 43 -3.50 1.62 5.25
N GLU A 44 -4.76 2.01 5.29
CA GLU A 44 -5.90 1.10 5.11
C GLU A 44 -5.85 0.43 3.74
N CYS A 45 -5.55 1.22 2.69
CA CYS A 45 -5.33 0.71 1.34
C CYS A 45 -4.18 -0.30 1.26
N LEU A 46 -3.07 -0.04 1.95
CA LEU A 46 -1.94 -0.96 1.96
C LEU A 46 -2.24 -2.25 2.73
N ALA A 47 -2.87 -2.12 3.90
CA ALA A 47 -3.25 -3.25 4.74
C ALA A 47 -4.16 -4.21 3.97
N GLU A 48 -5.24 -3.69 3.37
CA GLU A 48 -6.16 -4.50 2.55
C GLU A 48 -5.43 -5.22 1.42
N ALA A 49 -4.51 -4.54 0.73
CA ALA A 49 -3.75 -5.14 -0.37
C ALA A 49 -2.79 -6.25 0.08
N LEU A 50 -2.28 -6.18 1.30
CA LEU A 50 -1.40 -7.20 1.87
C LEU A 50 -2.23 -8.36 2.44
N ASP A 51 -3.30 -8.08 3.18
CA ASP A 51 -4.23 -9.08 3.72
C ASP A 51 -4.90 -9.89 2.60
N SER A 52 -5.27 -9.24 1.49
CA SER A 52 -5.90 -9.89 0.34
C SER A 52 -4.89 -10.48 -0.67
N GLU A 53 -3.59 -10.32 -0.44
CA GLU A 53 -2.51 -10.66 -1.37
C GLU A 53 -2.73 -10.12 -2.81
N SER A 54 -3.26 -8.90 -2.93
CA SER A 54 -3.63 -8.30 -4.22
C SER A 54 -2.46 -8.28 -5.20
N SER A 55 -2.68 -8.85 -6.40
CA SER A 55 -1.61 -9.29 -7.30
C SER A 55 -1.10 -8.26 -8.31
N PHE A 56 -1.75 -7.10 -8.45
CA PHE A 56 -1.39 -6.08 -9.44
C PHE A 56 -1.49 -4.64 -8.89
N GLY A 57 -0.91 -3.68 -9.61
CA GLY A 57 -1.06 -2.25 -9.36
C GLY A 57 -0.28 -1.70 -8.15
N VAL A 58 -0.43 -0.39 -7.92
CA VAL A 58 0.13 0.34 -6.78
C VAL A 58 -0.94 0.48 -5.70
N TRP A 59 -0.59 0.09 -4.47
CA TRP A 59 -1.49 0.14 -3.31
C TRP A 59 -0.77 0.80 -2.15
N GLY A 60 -1.38 1.82 -1.56
CA GLY A 60 -0.79 2.57 -0.45
C GLY A 60 0.63 3.12 -0.71
N GLY A 61 0.98 3.34 -1.98
CA GLY A 61 2.32 3.80 -2.40
C GLY A 61 3.36 2.68 -2.59
N LEU A 62 2.97 1.41 -2.51
CA LEU A 62 3.81 0.24 -2.78
C LEU A 62 3.39 -0.46 -4.07
N THR A 63 4.39 -0.79 -4.89
CA THR A 63 4.25 -1.65 -6.07
C THR A 63 4.00 -3.10 -5.66
N GLU A 64 3.43 -3.88 -6.58
CA GLU A 64 3.28 -5.34 -6.45
C GLU A 64 4.57 -6.04 -6.00
N ARG A 65 5.71 -5.67 -6.59
CA ARG A 65 7.01 -6.26 -6.27
C ARG A 65 7.43 -5.99 -4.82
N GLU A 66 7.19 -4.78 -4.32
CA GLU A 66 7.48 -4.40 -2.94
C GLU A 66 6.55 -5.13 -1.97
N ARG A 67 5.24 -5.21 -2.26
CA ARG A 67 4.27 -5.95 -1.42
C ARG A 67 4.62 -7.44 -1.33
N ARG A 68 4.91 -8.10 -2.45
CA ARG A 68 5.36 -9.50 -2.44
C ARG A 68 6.64 -9.71 -1.63
N ALA A 69 7.54 -8.73 -1.61
CA ALA A 69 8.75 -8.82 -0.82
C ALA A 69 8.45 -8.74 0.69
N LEU A 70 7.49 -7.92 1.11
CA LEU A 70 6.97 -7.89 2.49
C LEU A 70 6.31 -9.22 2.87
N LEU A 71 5.38 -9.72 2.05
CA LEU A 71 4.68 -10.98 2.30
C LEU A 71 5.64 -12.16 2.44
N ARG A 72 6.69 -12.23 1.60
CA ARG A 72 7.73 -13.27 1.72
C ARG A 72 8.61 -13.10 2.96
N ARG A 73 8.86 -11.85 3.39
CA ARG A 73 9.75 -11.56 4.51
C ARG A 73 9.07 -11.78 5.87
N PHE A 74 7.76 -11.59 5.93
CA PHE A 74 6.94 -11.70 7.13
C PHE A 74 5.75 -12.65 6.91
N PRO A 75 5.99 -13.93 6.60
CA PRO A 75 4.92 -14.91 6.35
C PRO A 75 4.04 -15.19 7.58
N GLU A 76 4.48 -14.79 8.78
CA GLU A 76 3.75 -14.96 10.03
C GLU A 76 2.71 -13.87 10.31
N VAL A 77 2.72 -12.77 9.55
CA VAL A 77 1.81 -11.64 9.78
C VAL A 77 0.44 -11.94 9.18
N THR A 78 -0.58 -11.95 10.02
CA THR A 78 -1.98 -12.22 9.65
C THR A 78 -2.93 -11.03 9.79
N ASP A 79 -2.45 -9.93 10.39
CA ASP A 79 -3.16 -8.64 10.50
C ASP A 79 -2.18 -7.53 10.10
N TRP A 80 -2.18 -7.17 8.82
CA TRP A 80 -1.30 -6.13 8.31
C TRP A 80 -1.70 -4.73 8.79
N GLY A 81 -2.97 -4.51 9.12
CA GLY A 81 -3.43 -3.26 9.73
C GLY A 81 -2.78 -3.02 11.09
N ALA A 82 -2.70 -4.04 11.95
CA ALA A 82 -2.00 -3.98 13.23
C ALA A 82 -0.48 -3.87 13.04
N TRP A 83 0.09 -4.65 12.11
CA TRP A 83 1.53 -4.58 11.82
C TRP A 83 1.97 -3.19 11.37
N LEU A 84 1.19 -2.54 10.50
CA LEU A 84 1.46 -1.18 10.01
C LEU A 84 1.28 -0.09 11.09
N ARG A 85 0.68 -0.38 12.26
CA ARG A 85 0.55 0.58 13.37
C ARG A 85 1.72 0.54 14.35
N ARG A 86 2.70 -0.33 14.14
CA ARG A 86 3.87 -0.45 15.03
C ARG A 86 4.74 0.82 14.98
N GLU A 87 4.93 1.45 16.12
CA GLU A 87 5.72 2.69 16.24
C GLU A 87 7.22 2.40 16.44
N ASP A 88 7.57 1.19 16.87
CA ASP A 88 8.91 0.74 17.21
C ASP A 88 9.70 0.14 16.03
N ASP A 89 9.12 0.15 14.83
CA ASP A 89 9.68 -0.51 13.64
C ASP A 89 10.12 0.52 12.58
N GLU A 90 11.41 0.51 12.24
CA GLU A 90 11.99 1.43 11.25
C GLU A 90 11.42 1.26 9.84
N LEU A 91 11.07 0.03 9.45
CA LEU A 91 10.48 -0.25 8.14
C LEU A 91 9.07 0.30 8.09
N VAL A 92 8.30 0.14 9.17
CA VAL A 92 6.97 0.74 9.31
C VAL A 92 7.06 2.27 9.26
N ALA A 93 8.02 2.88 9.99
CA ALA A 93 8.27 4.32 9.92
C ALA A 93 8.60 4.79 8.49
N GLU A 94 9.37 4.00 7.73
CA GLU A 94 9.68 4.29 6.32
C GLU A 94 8.45 4.18 5.41
N ILE A 95 7.57 3.20 5.63
CA ILE A 95 6.30 3.04 4.92
C ILE A 95 5.33 4.19 5.21
N HIS A 96 5.34 4.72 6.44
CA HIS A 96 4.54 5.89 6.84
C HIS A 96 5.09 7.22 6.29
N ALA A 97 6.37 7.27 5.91
CA ALA A 97 6.91 8.43 5.25
C ALA A 97 6.11 8.74 3.97
N ARG A 98 5.75 10.01 3.74
CA ARG A 98 5.02 10.46 2.53
C ARG A 98 5.93 10.51 1.30
N ARG A 99 6.68 9.43 1.05
CA ARG A 99 7.63 9.25 -0.04
C ARG A 99 7.82 7.76 -0.33
N ALA A 100 8.38 7.43 -1.48
CA ALA A 100 8.68 6.06 -1.88
C ALA A 100 9.63 5.35 -0.87
N PRO A 101 9.18 4.29 -0.17
CA PRO A 101 10.06 3.49 0.69
C PRO A 101 11.00 2.60 -0.13
N ARG A 102 12.16 2.27 0.43
CA ARG A 102 13.18 1.38 -0.15
C ARG A 102 12.97 -0.07 0.31
N ILE A 103 11.74 -0.57 0.24
CA ILE A 103 11.34 -1.90 0.75
C ILE A 103 12.29 -2.99 0.29
N LEU A 104 12.58 -3.06 -1.02
CA LEU A 104 13.42 -4.11 -1.60
C LEU A 104 14.86 -4.12 -1.08
N ALA A 105 15.36 -2.99 -0.59
CA ALA A 105 16.68 -2.93 0.04
C ALA A 105 16.62 -3.34 1.52
N ARG A 106 15.49 -3.12 2.20
CA ARG A 106 15.26 -3.42 3.62
C ARG A 106 14.92 -4.88 3.89
N VAL A 107 14.23 -5.54 2.96
CA VAL A 107 13.73 -6.91 3.12
C VAL A 107 14.56 -7.97 2.36
N ARG A 108 15.75 -7.57 1.88
CA ARG A 108 16.68 -8.46 1.19
C ARG A 108 17.38 -9.40 2.16
#